data_AF-A0ABD2H9V1-F1
#
_entry.id   AF-A0ABD2H9V1-F1
#
_cell.length_a   1.000
_cell.length_b   1.000
_cell.length_c   1.000
_cell.angle_alpha   90.00
_cell.angle_beta   90.00
_cell.angle_gamma   90.00
#
_symmetry.space_group_name_H-M   'P 1'
#
loop_
_entity.id
_entity.type
_entity.pdbx_description
1 polymer ?
#
loop_
_entity_poly.entity_id
_entity_poly.type
_entity_poly.pdbx_seq_one_letter_code
_entity_poly.pdbx_strand_id
1 'polypeptide(L)'
;MKAIRLLVIASTDLQKEIAEGGRGAASLKEFYARNSRWTEGLISAAKAVGWGATEMVESADKVVLHTGKYEELIVCSHEIAASTAQLVAASKVKAARGSTRLSALQQASRHVNEMAANVVGSTRTGQEHLEEKETMDFSGMSLIKLRKEEMESQVKVLELESQLGNERLRLGELRKKHYDVVGVPSEPVSEGNGGTSSLAYPANMSPKPSKPVLFKKPTLAQKPNLLPKSMFK
;
A
#
# COMPACT_ATOMS: atom_id res chain seq x y z
N MET A 1 13.37 9.54 -4.40
CA MET A 1 14.76 9.25 -3.97
C MET A 1 15.44 10.30 -3.09
N LYS A 2 15.52 11.59 -3.48
CA LYS A 2 16.18 12.63 -2.64
C LYS A 2 15.59 12.75 -1.23
N ALA A 3 14.26 12.72 -1.09
CA ALA A 3 13.59 12.73 0.21
C ALA A 3 13.96 11.52 1.09
N ILE A 4 14.07 10.33 0.49
CA ILE A 4 14.49 9.10 1.20
C ILE A 4 15.92 9.24 1.70
N ARG A 5 16.84 9.77 0.87
CA ARG A 5 18.22 10.05 1.29
C ARG A 5 18.25 10.98 2.50
N LEU A 6 17.47 12.06 2.49
CA LEU A 6 17.39 12.99 3.62
C LEU A 6 16.85 12.29 4.88
N LEU A 7 15.86 11.43 4.75
CA LEU A 7 15.31 10.64 5.85
C LEU A 7 16.34 9.70 6.46
N VAL A 8 17.11 8.98 5.63
CA VAL A 8 18.16 8.06 6.10
C VAL A 8 19.28 8.82 6.82
N ILE A 9 19.66 9.99 6.31
CA ILE A 9 20.62 10.87 6.99
C ILE A 9 20.07 11.33 8.35
N ALA A 10 18.84 11.85 8.40
CA ALA A 10 18.21 12.29 9.63
C ALA A 10 18.04 11.15 10.66
N SER A 11 17.72 9.94 10.19
CA SER A 11 17.65 8.73 11.03
C SER A 11 19.02 8.39 11.61
N THR A 12 20.08 8.46 10.79
CA THR A 12 21.46 8.21 11.22
C THR A 12 21.90 9.24 12.26
N ASP A 13 21.60 10.52 12.05
CA ASP A 13 21.96 11.58 12.98
C ASP A 13 21.22 11.45 14.32
N LEU A 14 19.95 11.03 14.29
CA LEU A 14 19.20 10.71 15.51
C LEU A 14 19.82 9.50 16.24
N GLN A 15 20.21 8.44 15.53
CA GLN A 15 20.86 7.28 16.13
C GLN A 15 22.19 7.66 16.81
N LYS A 16 22.98 8.55 16.20
CA LYS A 16 24.21 9.09 16.80
C LYS A 16 23.92 9.88 18.07
N GLU A 17 22.90 10.75 18.06
CA GLU A 17 22.49 11.50 19.26
C GLU A 17 22.14 10.58 20.42
N ILE A 18 21.35 9.54 20.13
CA ILE A 18 20.91 8.55 21.12
C ILE A 18 22.13 7.80 21.68
N ALA A 19 23.06 7.37 20.82
CA ALA A 19 24.23 6.63 21.25
C ALA A 19 25.21 7.50 22.04
N GLU A 20 25.44 8.75 21.61
CA GLU A 20 26.32 9.70 22.29
C GLU A 20 25.76 10.10 23.66
N GLY A 21 24.46 10.40 23.75
CA GLY A 21 23.80 10.74 25.00
C GLY A 21 23.58 9.55 25.93
N GLY A 22 23.49 8.32 25.39
CA GLY A 22 23.13 7.12 26.14
C GLY A 22 24.29 6.18 26.51
N ARG A 23 25.48 6.33 25.91
CA ARG A 23 26.61 5.41 26.15
C ARG A 23 27.31 5.63 27.49
N GLY A 24 27.28 6.84 28.03
CA GLY A 24 28.07 7.21 29.20
C GLY A 24 29.57 6.99 28.93
N ALA A 25 30.27 6.28 29.83
CA ALA A 25 31.67 5.93 29.65
C ALA A 25 31.92 4.78 28.66
N ALA A 26 30.87 4.07 28.22
CA ALA A 26 31.01 2.91 27.34
C ALA A 26 31.37 3.30 25.90
N SER A 27 31.95 2.35 25.17
CA SER A 27 32.20 2.50 23.74
C SER A 27 30.88 2.45 22.93
N LEU A 28 30.92 2.96 21.69
CA LEU A 28 29.75 2.92 20.79
C LEU A 28 29.32 1.46 20.50
N LYS A 29 30.32 0.57 20.34
CA LYS A 29 30.10 -0.87 20.11
C LYS A 29 29.39 -1.52 21.30
N GLU A 30 29.83 -1.23 22.52
CA GLU A 30 29.17 -1.71 23.74
C GLU A 30 27.75 -1.16 23.88
N PHE A 31 27.51 0.10 23.50
CA PHE A 31 26.16 0.67 23.51
C PHE A 31 25.21 -0.10 22.58
N TYR A 32 25.59 -0.32 21.31
CA TYR A 32 24.75 -1.06 20.38
C TYR A 32 24.60 -2.54 20.76
N ALA A 33 25.64 -3.16 21.33
CA ALA A 33 25.57 -4.53 21.84
C ALA A 33 24.61 -4.67 23.03
N ARG A 34 24.66 -3.75 24.00
CA ARG A 34 23.72 -3.72 25.14
C ARG A 34 22.27 -3.44 24.71
N ASN A 35 22.09 -2.77 23.57
CA ASN A 35 20.80 -2.44 22.99
C ASN A 35 20.50 -3.29 21.74
N SER A 36 20.90 -4.56 21.73
CA SER A 36 20.86 -5.46 20.57
C SER A 36 19.52 -5.47 19.82
N ARG A 37 18.39 -5.63 20.52
CA ARG A 37 17.05 -5.64 19.91
C ARG A 37 16.72 -4.35 19.16
N TRP A 38 17.15 -3.20 19.68
CA TRP A 38 16.96 -1.92 19.02
C TRP A 38 17.86 -1.80 17.79
N THR A 39 19.13 -2.22 17.92
CA THR A 39 20.10 -2.27 16.83
C THR A 39 19.63 -3.18 15.69
N GLU A 40 19.11 -4.36 15.99
CA GLU A 40 18.54 -5.30 15.01
C GLU A 40 17.33 -4.72 14.30
N GLY A 41 16.42 -4.05 15.04
CA GLY A 41 15.28 -3.36 14.46
C GLY A 41 15.68 -2.25 13.48
N LEU A 42 16.72 -1.48 13.82
CA LEU A 42 17.29 -0.46 12.94
C LEU A 42 17.90 -1.06 11.67
N ILE A 43 18.71 -2.12 11.81
CA ILE A 43 19.35 -2.80 10.68
C ILE A 43 18.30 -3.40 9.76
N SER A 44 17.29 -4.07 10.31
CA SER A 44 16.20 -4.68 9.53
C SER A 44 15.40 -3.62 8.76
N ALA A 45 15.00 -2.55 9.43
CA ALA A 45 14.26 -1.46 8.78
C ALA A 45 15.10 -0.76 7.70
N ALA A 46 16.40 -0.53 7.95
CA ALA A 46 17.31 0.06 6.96
C ALA A 46 17.50 -0.84 5.74
N LYS A 47 17.60 -2.16 5.94
CA LYS A 47 17.64 -3.14 4.84
C LYS A 47 16.36 -3.11 4.00
N ALA A 48 15.19 -3.03 4.65
CA ALA A 48 13.91 -2.92 3.95
C ALA A 48 13.83 -1.65 3.09
N VAL A 49 14.31 -0.50 3.60
CA VAL A 49 14.40 0.74 2.82
C VAL A 49 15.36 0.60 1.64
N GLY A 50 16.50 -0.06 1.82
CA GLY A 50 17.46 -0.33 0.74
C GLY A 50 16.86 -1.21 -0.36
N TRP A 51 16.19 -2.30 0.02
CA TRP A 51 15.51 -3.18 -0.93
C TRP A 51 14.38 -2.46 -1.67
N GLY A 52 13.50 -1.74 -0.97
CA GLY A 52 12.43 -0.98 -1.60
C GLY A 52 12.92 0.13 -2.54
N ALA A 53 14.11 0.71 -2.26
CA ALA A 53 14.75 1.66 -3.16
C ALA A 53 15.23 0.99 -4.46
N THR A 54 15.80 -0.22 -4.38
CA THR A 54 16.19 -1.00 -5.57
C THR A 54 14.96 -1.34 -6.41
N GLU A 55 13.92 -1.93 -5.80
CA GLU A 55 12.69 -2.32 -6.50
C GLU A 55 12.00 -1.12 -7.17
N MET A 56 11.96 0.05 -6.50
CA MET A 56 11.40 1.27 -7.09
C MET A 56 12.17 1.70 -8.34
N VAL A 57 13.50 1.63 -8.34
CA VAL A 57 14.32 2.00 -9.50
C VAL A 57 14.14 0.99 -10.63
N GLU A 58 14.16 -0.30 -10.33
CA GLU A 58 13.93 -1.35 -11.32
C GLU A 58 12.54 -1.25 -11.95
N SER A 59 11.50 -1.02 -11.14
CA SER A 59 10.14 -0.83 -11.64
C SER A 59 10.02 0.43 -12.50
N ALA A 60 10.63 1.55 -12.08
CA ALA A 60 10.65 2.78 -12.87
C ALA A 60 11.36 2.59 -14.22
N ASP A 61 12.48 1.87 -14.24
CA ASP A 61 13.22 1.55 -15.46
C ASP A 61 12.37 0.74 -16.43
N LYS A 62 11.75 -0.35 -15.97
CA LYS A 62 10.85 -1.18 -16.80
C LYS A 62 9.69 -0.37 -17.37
N VAL A 63 9.07 0.49 -16.56
CA VAL A 63 7.95 1.34 -16.99
C VAL A 63 8.38 2.33 -18.07
N VAL A 64 9.52 3.01 -17.90
CA VAL A 64 10.05 3.95 -18.88
C VAL A 64 10.47 3.25 -20.18
N LEU A 65 10.98 2.02 -20.08
CA LEU A 65 11.35 1.20 -21.24
C LEU A 65 10.15 0.46 -21.87
N HIS A 66 8.92 0.72 -21.42
CA HIS A 66 7.69 0.07 -21.90
C HIS A 66 7.69 -1.46 -21.78
N THR A 67 8.47 -2.02 -20.85
CA THR A 67 8.54 -3.46 -20.53
C THR A 67 7.90 -3.81 -19.19
N GLY A 68 7.51 -2.80 -18.41
CA GLY A 68 6.92 -2.93 -17.08
C GLY A 68 5.48 -2.43 -16.99
N LYS A 69 4.89 -2.61 -15.80
CA LYS A 69 3.52 -2.18 -15.49
C LYS A 69 3.53 -0.94 -14.62
N TYR A 70 2.66 0.03 -14.91
CA TYR A 70 2.49 1.22 -14.08
C TYR A 70 2.04 0.86 -12.66
N GLU A 71 1.26 -0.20 -12.51
CA GLU A 71 0.81 -0.72 -11.22
C GLU A 71 1.97 -1.21 -10.34
N GLU A 72 3.03 -1.77 -10.93
CA GLU A 72 4.25 -2.17 -10.20
C GLU A 72 4.90 -0.95 -9.56
N LEU A 73 5.03 0.15 -10.31
CA LEU A 73 5.64 1.39 -9.82
C LEU A 73 4.79 2.04 -8.71
N ILE A 74 3.47 1.94 -8.80
CA ILE A 74 2.54 2.40 -7.75
C ILE A 74 2.75 1.59 -6.47
N VAL A 75 2.85 0.26 -6.56
CA VAL A 75 3.07 -0.61 -5.40
C VAL A 75 4.43 -0.34 -4.78
N CYS A 76 5.51 -0.27 -5.57
CA CYS A 76 6.85 0.07 -5.06
C CYS A 76 6.88 1.43 -4.34
N SER A 77 6.09 2.40 -4.81
CA SER A 77 5.95 3.71 -4.16
C SER A 77 5.29 3.63 -2.77
N HIS A 78 4.31 2.75 -2.59
CA HIS A 78 3.72 2.50 -1.29
C HIS A 78 4.67 1.73 -0.35
N GLU A 79 5.35 0.70 -0.86
CA GLU A 79 6.29 -0.12 -0.09
C GLU A 79 7.50 0.69 0.42
N ILE A 80 8.06 1.60 -0.39
CA ILE A 80 9.16 2.46 0.07
C ILE A 80 8.71 3.48 1.12
N ALA A 81 7.48 4.01 1.03
CA ALA A 81 6.90 4.86 2.06
C ALA A 81 6.67 4.09 3.37
N ALA A 82 6.18 2.85 3.28
CA ALA A 82 5.96 1.98 4.44
C ALA A 82 7.27 1.60 5.14
N SER A 83 8.28 1.14 4.40
CA SER A 83 9.60 0.77 4.95
C SER A 83 10.33 1.97 5.58
N THR A 84 10.23 3.17 4.99
CA THR A 84 10.79 4.38 5.61
C THR A 84 10.05 4.79 6.88
N ALA A 85 8.73 4.60 6.96
CA ALA A 85 7.97 4.77 8.20
C ALA A 85 8.38 3.76 9.28
N GLN A 86 8.66 2.50 8.91
CA GLN A 86 9.22 1.50 9.82
C GLN A 86 10.59 1.92 10.36
N LEU A 87 11.48 2.48 9.52
CA LEU A 87 12.77 3.01 9.96
C LEU A 87 12.62 4.17 10.95
N VAL A 88 11.65 5.05 10.73
CA VAL A 88 11.32 6.15 11.66
C VAL A 88 10.83 5.59 13.00
N ALA A 89 9.95 4.58 12.97
CA ALA A 89 9.45 3.91 14.17
C ALA A 89 10.60 3.26 14.96
N ALA A 90 11.48 2.51 14.29
CA ALA A 90 12.65 1.89 14.90
C ALA A 90 13.61 2.95 15.50
N SER A 91 13.86 4.04 14.78
CA SER A 91 14.73 5.14 15.26
C SER A 91 14.16 5.87 16.48
N LYS A 92 12.83 5.99 16.56
CA LYS A 92 12.14 6.71 17.64
C LYS A 92 12.19 5.98 19.00
N VAL A 93 12.36 4.66 19.03
CA VAL A 93 12.22 3.84 20.26
C VAL A 93 13.06 4.35 21.45
N LYS A 94 14.29 4.81 21.18
CA LYS A 94 15.21 5.33 22.20
C LYS A 94 15.42 6.84 22.14
N ALA A 95 14.67 7.55 21.30
CA ALA A 95 14.79 8.99 21.14
C ALA A 95 14.13 9.74 22.31
N ALA A 96 14.75 10.83 22.75
CA ALA A 96 14.14 11.74 23.72
C ALA A 96 12.96 12.50 23.07
N ARG A 97 11.88 12.73 23.84
CA ARG A 97 10.66 13.41 23.33
C ARG A 97 10.90 14.84 22.85
N GLY A 98 11.93 15.52 23.36
CA GLY A 98 12.31 16.88 22.95
C GLY A 98 13.46 16.95 21.93
N SER A 99 13.88 15.83 21.33
CA SER A 99 14.98 15.81 20.37
C SER A 99 14.62 16.59 19.10
N THR A 100 15.48 17.55 18.73
CA THR A 100 15.34 18.28 17.46
C THR A 100 15.58 17.37 16.26
N ARG A 101 16.50 16.38 16.40
CA ARG A 101 16.76 15.37 15.36
C ARG A 101 15.57 14.43 15.16
N LEU A 102 14.82 14.11 16.22
CA LEU A 102 13.55 13.37 16.09
C LEU A 102 12.51 14.17 15.29
N SER A 103 12.37 15.47 15.57
CA SER A 103 11.47 16.34 14.80
C SER A 103 11.88 16.43 13.33
N ALA A 104 13.19 16.58 13.05
CA ALA A 104 13.72 16.59 11.69
C ALA A 104 13.44 15.26 10.95
N LEU A 105 13.64 14.12 11.62
CA LEU A 105 13.32 12.81 11.05
C LEU A 105 11.83 12.66 10.73
N GLN A 106 10.95 13.13 11.61
CA GLN A 106 9.49 13.10 11.36
C GLN A 106 9.09 14.00 10.19
N GLN A 107 9.71 15.16 10.03
CA GLN A 107 9.50 16.03 8.87
C GLN A 107 9.97 15.36 7.59
N ALA A 108 11.16 14.75 7.58
CA ALA A 108 11.66 14.00 6.44
C ALA A 108 10.72 12.84 6.07
N SER A 109 10.12 12.15 7.05
CA SER A 109 9.13 11.10 6.82
C SER A 109 7.86 11.62 6.14
N ARG A 110 7.32 12.77 6.57
CA ARG A 110 6.18 13.38 5.89
C ARG A 110 6.51 13.73 4.44
N HIS A 111 7.69 14.31 4.21
CA HIS A 111 8.14 14.65 2.87
C HIS A 111 8.32 13.40 1.97
N VAL A 112 8.77 12.27 2.52
CA VAL A 112 8.81 11.00 1.76
C VAL A 112 7.40 10.56 1.36
N ASN A 113 6.42 10.62 2.27
CA ASN A 113 5.04 10.26 1.97
C ASN A 113 4.42 11.16 0.89
N GLU A 114 4.67 12.46 0.95
CA GLU A 114 4.24 13.43 -0.07
C GLU A 114 4.86 13.10 -1.44
N MET A 115 6.17 12.82 -1.49
CA MET A 115 6.83 12.46 -2.74
C MET A 115 6.35 11.12 -3.29
N ALA A 116 6.09 10.13 -2.43
CA ALA A 116 5.52 8.85 -2.86
C ALA A 116 4.10 9.03 -3.43
N ALA A 117 3.26 9.86 -2.79
CA ALA A 117 1.94 10.21 -3.30
C ALA A 117 2.02 10.93 -4.65
N ASN A 118 2.99 11.84 -4.82
CA ASN A 118 3.21 12.52 -6.09
C ASN A 118 3.60 11.56 -7.21
N VAL A 119 4.45 10.56 -6.92
CA VAL A 119 4.80 9.51 -7.90
C VAL A 119 3.54 8.74 -8.29
N VAL A 120 2.74 8.27 -7.32
CA VAL A 120 1.48 7.54 -7.62
C VAL A 120 0.52 8.39 -8.45
N GLY A 121 0.33 9.66 -8.08
CA GLY A 121 -0.51 10.59 -8.83
C GLY A 121 -0.02 10.79 -10.26
N SER A 122 1.26 11.09 -10.43
CA SER A 122 1.89 11.28 -11.75
C SER A 122 1.81 10.02 -12.61
N THR A 123 2.02 8.85 -12.03
CA THR A 123 1.94 7.57 -12.75
C THR A 123 0.53 7.32 -13.26
N ARG A 124 -0.51 7.57 -12.44
CA ARG A 124 -1.90 7.41 -12.87
C ARG A 124 -2.28 8.40 -13.96
N THR A 125 -1.92 9.68 -13.80
CA THR A 125 -2.15 10.69 -14.83
C THR A 125 -1.44 10.30 -16.13
N GLY A 126 -0.19 9.83 -16.07
CA GLY A 126 0.54 9.34 -17.23
C GLY A 126 -0.16 8.16 -17.92
N GLN A 127 -0.68 7.22 -17.14
CA GLN A 127 -1.45 6.08 -17.65
C GLN A 127 -2.73 6.53 -18.38
N GLU A 128 -3.52 7.42 -17.77
CA GLU A 128 -4.76 7.96 -18.37
C GLU A 128 -4.50 8.71 -19.69
N HIS A 129 -3.36 9.39 -19.81
CA HIS A 129 -2.96 10.10 -21.03
C HIS A 129 -2.47 9.17 -22.14
N LEU A 130 -1.87 8.01 -21.81
CA LEU A 130 -1.39 7.04 -22.80
C LEU A 130 -2.48 6.08 -23.25
N GLU A 131 -3.46 5.81 -22.39
CA GLU A 131 -4.67 5.05 -22.72
C GLU A 131 -5.67 5.90 -23.55
N GLU A 132 -5.20 6.90 -24.32
CA GLU A 132 -6.04 7.77 -25.15
C GLU A 132 -7.09 6.93 -25.86
N LYS A 133 -8.34 7.14 -25.44
CA LYS A 133 -9.48 6.27 -25.68
C LYS A 133 -9.54 5.94 -27.15
N GLU A 134 -9.51 4.64 -27.45
CA GLU A 134 -10.13 4.12 -28.66
C GLU A 134 -11.58 4.61 -28.62
N THR A 135 -11.84 5.73 -29.31
CA THR A 135 -13.19 6.28 -29.41
C THR A 135 -13.99 5.21 -30.12
N MET A 136 -14.90 4.58 -29.39
CA MET A 136 -15.73 3.51 -29.94
C MET A 136 -16.55 4.07 -31.10
N ASP A 137 -16.05 3.88 -32.32
CA ASP A 137 -16.73 4.29 -33.54
C ASP A 137 -17.68 3.17 -33.95
N PHE A 138 -18.96 3.39 -33.67
CA PHE A 138 -20.02 2.47 -34.02
C PHE A 138 -20.58 2.71 -35.43
N SER A 139 -20.05 3.69 -36.17
CA SER A 139 -20.52 4.01 -37.51
C SER A 139 -20.25 2.84 -38.48
N GLY A 140 -21.25 2.48 -39.29
CA GLY A 140 -21.14 1.39 -40.26
C GLY A 140 -21.27 -0.04 -39.72
N MET A 141 -21.51 -0.25 -38.41
CA MET A 141 -21.74 -1.59 -37.87
C MET A 141 -23.20 -2.06 -38.02
N SER A 142 -23.38 -3.33 -38.39
CA SER A 142 -24.70 -3.96 -38.41
C SER A 142 -25.20 -4.28 -37.00
N LEU A 143 -26.52 -4.35 -36.81
CA LEU A 143 -27.13 -4.68 -35.51
C LEU A 143 -26.63 -6.03 -34.93
N ILE A 144 -26.39 -7.02 -35.80
CA ILE A 144 -25.89 -8.33 -35.37
C ILE A 144 -24.44 -8.22 -34.89
N LYS A 145 -23.60 -7.45 -35.60
CA LYS A 145 -22.21 -7.22 -35.20
C LYS A 145 -22.14 -6.47 -33.86
N LEU A 146 -22.95 -5.43 -33.69
CA LEU A 146 -23.02 -4.67 -32.44
C LEU A 146 -23.43 -5.55 -31.26
N ARG A 147 -24.46 -6.40 -31.40
CA ARG A 147 -24.85 -7.34 -30.34
C ARG A 147 -23.76 -8.35 -30.02
N LYS A 148 -22.99 -8.78 -31.02
CA LYS A 148 -21.86 -9.71 -30.80
C LYS A 148 -20.76 -9.03 -29.98
N GLU A 149 -20.36 -7.81 -30.33
CA GLU A 149 -19.37 -7.04 -29.58
C GLU A 149 -19.83 -6.72 -28.16
N GLU A 150 -21.11 -6.38 -27.97
CA GLU A 150 -21.70 -6.21 -26.64
C GLU A 150 -21.59 -7.49 -25.80
N MET A 151 -21.95 -8.64 -26.37
CA MET A 151 -21.86 -9.93 -25.70
C MET A 151 -20.41 -10.29 -25.37
N GLU A 152 -19.47 -10.07 -26.28
CA GLU A 152 -18.03 -10.30 -26.05
C GLU A 152 -17.50 -9.40 -24.92
N SER A 153 -17.91 -8.13 -24.88
CA SER A 153 -17.58 -7.20 -23.79
C SER A 153 -18.16 -7.66 -22.45
N GLN A 154 -19.42 -8.13 -22.42
CA GLN A 154 -20.05 -8.68 -21.21
C GLN A 154 -19.32 -9.91 -20.69
N VAL A 155 -18.92 -10.83 -21.58
CA VAL A 155 -18.09 -11.98 -21.20
C VAL A 155 -16.77 -11.50 -20.60
N LYS A 156 -16.13 -10.50 -21.22
CA LYS A 156 -14.86 -9.96 -20.71
C LYS A 156 -14.98 -9.34 -19.33
N VAL A 157 -16.09 -8.64 -19.05
CA VAL A 157 -16.39 -8.09 -17.72
C VAL A 157 -16.46 -9.22 -16.68
N LEU A 158 -17.21 -10.29 -16.96
CA LEU A 158 -17.35 -11.43 -16.03
C LEU A 158 -16.00 -12.12 -15.78
N GLU A 159 -15.16 -12.27 -16.80
CA GLU A 159 -13.81 -12.81 -16.64
C GLU A 159 -12.94 -11.94 -15.73
N LEU A 160 -12.94 -10.61 -15.95
CA LEU A 160 -12.16 -9.67 -15.15
C LEU A 160 -12.65 -9.60 -13.70
N GLU A 161 -13.95 -9.68 -13.45
CA GLU A 161 -14.51 -9.75 -12.10
C GLU A 161 -14.04 -11.01 -11.35
N SER A 162 -14.04 -12.17 -12.03
CA SER A 162 -13.52 -13.42 -11.48
C SER A 162 -12.03 -13.33 -11.16
N GLN A 163 -11.22 -12.80 -12.09
CA GLN A 163 -9.79 -12.59 -11.89
C GLN A 163 -9.50 -11.64 -10.72
N LEU A 164 -10.23 -10.52 -10.63
CA LEU A 164 -10.12 -9.57 -9.52
C LEU A 164 -10.44 -10.23 -8.17
N GLY A 165 -11.48 -11.07 -8.12
CA GLY A 165 -11.83 -11.84 -6.92
C GLY A 165 -10.69 -12.76 -6.47
N ASN A 166 -10.11 -13.52 -7.40
CA ASN A 166 -9.02 -14.44 -7.13
C ASN A 166 -7.75 -13.72 -6.64
N GLU A 167 -7.36 -12.63 -7.28
CA GLU A 167 -6.18 -11.85 -6.86
C GLU A 167 -6.38 -11.17 -5.50
N ARG A 168 -7.59 -10.73 -5.17
CA ARG A 168 -7.91 -10.22 -3.82
C ARG A 168 -7.76 -11.28 -2.75
N LEU A 169 -8.22 -12.50 -3.02
CA LEU A 169 -8.05 -13.63 -2.10
C LEU A 169 -6.57 -13.94 -1.88
N ARG A 170 -5.82 -14.10 -2.98
CA ARG A 170 -4.38 -14.37 -2.96
C ARG A 170 -3.60 -13.28 -2.20
N LEU A 171 -3.92 -12.00 -2.43
CA LEU A 171 -3.31 -10.90 -1.70
C LEU A 171 -3.61 -10.97 -0.19
N GLY A 172 -4.83 -11.37 0.18
CA GLY A 172 -5.21 -11.62 1.57
C GLY A 172 -4.39 -12.76 2.21
N GLU A 173 -4.20 -13.87 1.49
CA GLU A 173 -3.39 -15.00 1.95
C GLU A 173 -1.92 -14.62 2.13
N LEU A 174 -1.34 -13.88 1.18
CA LEU A 174 0.03 -13.37 1.27
C LEU A 174 0.21 -12.48 2.50
N ARG A 175 -0.75 -11.59 2.78
CA ARG A 175 -0.72 -10.74 3.97
C ARG A 175 -0.81 -11.56 5.25
N LYS A 176 -1.64 -12.60 5.29
CA LYS A 176 -1.72 -13.52 6.44
C LYS A 176 -0.37 -14.20 6.69
N LYS A 177 0.25 -14.75 5.64
CA LYS A 177 1.58 -15.36 5.72
C LYS A 177 2.66 -14.37 6.18
N HIS A 178 2.59 -13.12 5.75
CA HIS A 178 3.51 -12.09 6.22
C HIS A 178 3.43 -11.89 7.74
N TYR A 179 2.22 -11.88 8.32
CA TYR A 179 2.07 -11.83 9.78
C TYR A 179 2.57 -13.08 10.48
N ASP A 180 2.38 -14.26 9.90
CA ASP A 180 2.88 -15.53 10.47
C ASP A 180 4.43 -15.58 10.49
N VAL A 181 5.09 -14.91 9.54
CA VAL A 181 6.56 -14.87 9.42
C VAL A 181 7.18 -13.73 10.23
N VAL A 182 6.53 -12.56 10.28
CA VAL A 182 7.00 -11.39 11.03
C VAL A 182 6.63 -11.47 12.52
N GLY A 183 5.53 -12.14 12.85
CA GLY A 183 5.23 -12.58 14.19
C GLY A 183 6.11 -13.77 14.55
N VAL A 184 6.81 -13.70 15.70
CA VAL A 184 7.50 -14.84 16.31
C VAL A 184 6.58 -16.08 16.27
N PRO A 185 7.07 -17.29 15.95
CA PRO A 185 6.23 -18.48 15.85
C PRO A 185 5.36 -18.61 17.09
N SER A 186 4.04 -18.68 16.90
CA SER A 186 3.17 -19.18 17.94
C SER A 186 3.62 -20.61 18.21
N GLU A 187 4.30 -20.84 19.33
CA GLU A 187 4.49 -22.20 19.80
C GLU A 187 3.12 -22.90 19.85
N PRO A 188 3.01 -24.14 19.36
CA PRO A 188 1.77 -24.88 19.47
C PRO A 188 1.49 -25.07 20.96
N VAL A 189 0.51 -24.34 21.47
CA VAL A 189 -0.01 -24.56 22.82
C VAL A 189 -0.64 -25.94 22.82
N SER A 190 0.07 -26.89 23.42
CA SER A 190 -0.41 -28.23 23.70
C SER A 190 -1.73 -28.15 24.45
N GLU A 191 -2.72 -28.92 24.00
CA GLU A 191 -4.02 -29.06 24.67
C GLU A 191 -3.80 -29.45 26.14
N GLY A 192 -4.09 -28.52 27.03
CA GLY A 192 -3.99 -28.67 28.48
C GLY A 192 -5.16 -27.95 29.13
N ASN A 193 -6.12 -28.74 29.59
CA ASN A 193 -7.40 -28.34 30.13
C ASN A 193 -7.27 -27.49 31.43
N GLY A 194 -8.01 -26.38 31.51
CA GLY A 194 -8.52 -25.82 32.78
C GLY A 194 -7.96 -24.46 33.26
N GLY A 195 -8.89 -23.53 33.55
CA GLY A 195 -8.70 -22.50 34.58
C GLY A 195 -8.62 -21.04 34.09
N THR A 196 -9.73 -20.32 34.22
CA THR A 196 -9.92 -18.87 34.03
C THR A 196 -8.92 -17.99 34.79
N SER A 197 -8.34 -16.98 34.13
CA SER A 197 -8.23 -15.59 34.66
C SER A 197 -7.85 -14.60 33.58
N SER A 198 -8.75 -13.63 33.40
CA SER A 198 -8.68 -12.51 32.46
C SER A 198 -7.60 -11.50 32.84
N LEU A 199 -6.73 -11.13 31.89
CA LEU A 199 -6.05 -9.84 31.87
C LEU A 199 -6.20 -9.24 30.49
N ALA A 200 -7.15 -8.31 30.39
CA ALA A 200 -7.42 -7.52 29.21
C ALA A 200 -6.30 -6.50 28.98
N TYR A 201 -5.75 -6.48 27.76
CA TYR A 201 -5.09 -5.31 27.20
C TYR A 201 -5.70 -5.00 25.82
N PRO A 202 -5.89 -3.72 25.48
CA PRO A 202 -6.80 -3.32 24.41
C PRO A 202 -6.19 -3.57 23.03
N ALA A 203 -6.77 -4.52 22.30
CA ALA A 203 -6.61 -4.65 20.86
C ALA A 203 -7.44 -3.55 20.18
N ASN A 204 -6.79 -2.46 19.75
CA ASN A 204 -7.42 -1.56 18.78
C ASN A 204 -6.37 -0.69 18.08
N MET A 205 -5.90 -1.10 16.89
CA MET A 205 -5.32 -0.21 15.86
C MET A 205 -5.38 -0.91 14.49
N SER A 206 -6.55 -1.43 14.11
CA SER A 206 -6.86 -1.77 12.72
C SER A 206 -7.83 -0.73 12.18
N PRO A 207 -7.54 -0.04 11.05
CA PRO A 207 -8.56 0.68 10.32
C PRO A 207 -9.61 -0.34 9.86
N LYS A 208 -10.85 -0.18 10.31
CA LYS A 208 -11.97 -0.99 9.81
C LYS A 208 -12.05 -0.81 8.28
N PRO A 209 -12.16 -1.88 7.48
CA PRO A 209 -12.48 -1.73 6.07
C PRO A 209 -13.93 -1.23 5.97
N SER A 210 -14.10 0.06 5.69
CA SER A 210 -15.35 0.63 5.25
C SER A 210 -15.76 -0.12 3.98
N LYS A 211 -16.83 -0.92 4.04
CA LYS A 211 -17.45 -1.47 2.82
C LYS A 211 -17.83 -0.29 1.92
N PRO A 212 -17.43 -0.26 0.63
CA PRO A 212 -17.95 0.76 -0.27
C PRO A 212 -19.47 0.59 -0.38
N VAL A 213 -20.18 1.70 -0.27
CA VAL A 213 -21.62 1.76 -0.51
C VAL A 213 -21.85 1.31 -1.96
N LEU A 214 -22.55 0.18 -2.11
CA LEU A 214 -23.09 -0.26 -3.39
C LEU A 214 -23.96 0.87 -3.94
N PHE A 215 -23.51 1.50 -5.04
CA PHE A 215 -24.36 2.37 -5.83
C PHE A 215 -25.62 1.58 -6.22
N LYS A 216 -26.78 2.03 -5.72
CA LYS A 216 -28.07 1.57 -6.24
C LYS A 216 -28.08 1.86 -7.74
N LYS A 217 -28.41 0.83 -8.54
CA LYS A 217 -28.68 0.97 -9.98
C LYS A 217 -29.69 2.12 -10.20
N PRO A 218 -29.46 3.03 -11.16
CA PRO A 218 -30.48 3.95 -11.60
C PRO A 218 -31.70 3.18 -12.10
N THR A 219 -32.89 3.57 -11.67
CA THR A 219 -34.16 3.06 -12.20
C THR A 219 -34.27 3.43 -13.68
N LEU A 220 -34.50 2.43 -14.55
CA LEU A 220 -34.83 2.65 -15.95
C LEU A 220 -35.96 3.66 -16.09
N ALA A 221 -35.78 4.64 -16.97
CA ALA A 221 -36.84 5.55 -17.38
C ALA A 221 -38.04 4.76 -17.92
N GLN A 222 -39.21 4.96 -17.29
CA GLN A 222 -40.48 4.46 -17.81
C GLN A 222 -40.79 5.17 -19.14
N LYS A 223 -41.08 4.37 -20.19
CA LYS A 223 -41.64 4.88 -21.44
C LYS A 223 -42.96 5.62 -21.14
N PRO A 224 -43.22 6.79 -21.74
CA PRO A 224 -44.54 7.41 -21.64
C PRO A 224 -45.58 6.52 -22.35
N ASN A 225 -46.61 6.12 -21.59
CA ASN A 225 -47.83 5.52 -22.11
C ASN A 225 -48.54 6.54 -23.02
N LEU A 226 -48.45 6.36 -24.33
CA LEU A 226 -49.34 7.02 -25.28
C LEU A 226 -50.67 6.26 -25.27
N LEU A 227 -51.73 6.95 -24.81
CA LEU A 227 -53.10 6.46 -24.87
C LEU A 227 -53.53 6.20 -26.33
N PRO A 228 -54.29 5.12 -26.61
CA PRO A 228 -54.84 4.91 -27.94
C PRO A 228 -55.91 5.98 -28.21
N LYS A 229 -55.76 6.73 -29.31
CA LYS A 229 -56.85 7.57 -29.84
C LYS A 229 -58.03 6.64 -30.19
N SER A 230 -59.16 6.85 -29.51
CA SER A 230 -60.42 6.21 -29.86
C SER A 230 -60.82 6.60 -31.28
N MET A 231 -61.04 5.58 -32.10
CA MET A 231 -61.78 5.69 -33.34
C MET A 231 -63.30 5.79 -33.03
N PHE A 232 -64.05 6.39 -33.96
CA PHE A 232 -65.51 6.57 -34.03
C PHE A 232 -66.05 7.81 -33.29
N LYS A 233 -66.82 8.70 -33.92
CA LYS A 233 -67.74 8.59 -35.07
C LYS A 233 -67.82 9.92 -35.81
#